data_AF-A0AAD1KXD8-F1
#
_entry.id   AF-A0AAD1KXD8-F1
#
_cell.length_a   1.000
_cell.length_b   1.000
_cell.length_c   1.000
_cell.angle_alpha   90.00
_cell.angle_beta   90.00
_cell.angle_gamma   90.00
#
_symmetry.space_group_name_H-M   'P 1'
#
loop_
_entity.id
_entity.type
_entity.pdbx_description
1 polymer ?
#
loop_
_entity_poly.entity_id
_entity_poly.type
_entity_poly.pdbx_seq_one_letter_code
_entity_poly.pdbx_strand_id
1 'polypeptide(L)'
;MWTRRKVIALFLLFPWAWAGEDEGEREKGKKEKDKKDKKEKEEKKGKKGKETQKEGRFPILYGQVEGVAEEGLWVAGRRVRPGGGLWRYFAPGMVVAVEGERVQVLEPQTWSYFQGPGAWLGKPEAWARVWWAEGRLWKSMKGAPGEALLVARSAGGRWLDVPPSFRLPPAPREGWWLLRSEEGEWRPWRLLAE
;
A
#
# COMPACT_ATOMS: atom_id res chain seq x y z
N MET A 1 -47.82 -6.88 -0.36
CA MET A 1 -47.91 -5.49 -0.91
C MET A 1 -46.58 -5.17 -1.60
N TRP A 2 -46.62 -4.55 -2.79
CA TRP A 2 -45.43 -4.13 -3.53
C TRP A 2 -45.03 -2.70 -3.18
N THR A 3 -43.74 -2.45 -3.00
CA THR A 3 -43.14 -1.12 -3.17
C THR A 3 -41.78 -1.25 -3.88
N ARG A 4 -41.79 -1.00 -5.20
CA ARG A 4 -40.59 -0.81 -6.02
C ARG A 4 -40.04 0.62 -5.84
N ARG A 5 -38.82 0.86 -6.37
CA ARG A 5 -38.13 2.16 -6.67
C ARG A 5 -36.98 2.45 -5.69
N LYS A 6 -35.78 2.88 -6.12
CA LYS A 6 -35.24 3.21 -7.45
C LYS A 6 -33.77 2.77 -7.53
N VAL A 7 -33.35 2.19 -8.66
CA VAL A 7 -31.94 2.14 -9.08
C VAL A 7 -31.70 3.34 -9.98
N ILE A 8 -30.64 4.11 -9.72
CA ILE A 8 -30.17 5.17 -10.62
C ILE A 8 -28.85 4.67 -11.23
N ALA A 9 -28.93 4.18 -12.46
CA ALA A 9 -27.75 3.95 -13.29
C ALA A 9 -27.44 5.24 -14.04
N LEU A 10 -26.25 5.80 -13.85
CA LEU A 10 -25.79 6.96 -14.61
C LEU A 10 -24.84 6.48 -15.72
N PHE A 11 -25.39 6.31 -16.93
CA PHE A 11 -24.58 6.18 -18.14
C PHE A 11 -24.04 7.56 -18.52
N LEU A 12 -22.71 7.71 -18.58
CA LEU A 12 -22.07 8.80 -19.31
C LEU A 12 -21.37 8.23 -20.54
N LEU A 13 -22.04 8.41 -21.67
CA LEU A 13 -21.50 8.19 -23.01
C LEU A 13 -20.62 9.38 -23.39
N PHE A 14 -19.36 9.13 -23.77
CA PHE A 14 -18.58 10.04 -24.60
C PHE A 14 -17.76 9.23 -25.61
N PRO A 15 -18.27 9.03 -26.83
CA PRO A 15 -17.50 8.48 -27.93
C PRO A 15 -16.79 9.62 -28.66
N TRP A 16 -15.49 9.79 -28.44
CA TRP A 16 -14.63 10.45 -29.42
C TRP A 16 -13.82 9.41 -30.19
N ALA A 17 -14.43 8.95 -31.28
CA ALA A 17 -13.70 8.35 -32.38
C ALA A 17 -12.84 9.43 -33.05
N TRP A 18 -11.53 9.21 -33.09
CA TRP A 18 -10.72 9.71 -34.20
C TRP A 18 -10.70 8.61 -35.25
N ALA A 19 -11.64 8.69 -36.20
CA ALA A 19 -11.53 7.98 -37.46
C ALA A 19 -10.63 8.80 -38.39
N GLY A 20 -9.70 8.13 -39.07
CA GLY A 20 -8.83 8.75 -40.07
C GLY A 20 -9.30 8.40 -41.48
N GLU A 21 -9.59 9.43 -42.25
CA GLU A 21 -9.45 9.50 -43.71
C GLU A 21 -8.17 10.35 -43.95
N ASP A 22 -7.35 10.18 -44.98
CA ASP A 22 -7.65 9.58 -46.29
C ASP A 22 -6.44 8.91 -46.98
N GLU A 23 -6.76 8.27 -48.10
CA GLU A 23 -5.92 7.62 -49.11
C GLU A 23 -4.78 8.48 -49.73
N GLY A 24 -3.88 7.84 -50.49
CA GLY A 24 -3.01 8.56 -51.44
C GLY A 24 -1.76 7.84 -51.93
N GLU A 25 -1.83 7.13 -53.05
CA GLU A 25 -0.69 6.47 -53.70
C GLU A 25 0.40 7.45 -54.19
N ARG A 26 1.67 7.02 -54.21
CA ARG A 26 2.54 7.23 -55.39
C ARG A 26 3.74 6.28 -55.49
N GLU A 27 3.91 5.76 -56.70
CA GLU A 27 4.92 4.78 -57.09
C GLU A 27 6.27 5.38 -57.54
N LYS A 28 7.29 4.49 -57.55
CA LYS A 28 8.45 4.44 -58.47
C LYS A 28 9.51 5.56 -58.46
N GLY A 29 10.75 5.15 -58.09
CA GLY A 29 11.99 5.85 -58.43
C GLY A 29 13.24 4.96 -58.27
N LYS A 30 13.69 4.29 -59.35
CA LYS A 30 14.95 3.50 -59.37
C LYS A 30 16.17 4.38 -59.65
N LYS A 31 17.29 4.16 -58.93
CA LYS A 31 18.71 4.01 -59.39
C LYS A 31 19.63 4.05 -58.15
N GLU A 32 20.49 3.08 -57.82
CA GLU A 32 21.54 2.33 -58.55
C GLU A 32 22.97 2.91 -58.32
N LYS A 33 23.88 2.03 -57.85
CA LYS A 33 25.37 2.00 -57.95
C LYS A 33 26.33 2.79 -57.02
N ASP A 34 27.03 1.99 -56.20
CA ASP A 34 28.50 1.80 -56.13
C ASP A 34 29.50 2.95 -55.91
N LYS A 35 30.21 2.92 -54.77
CA LYS A 35 31.69 2.66 -54.60
C LYS A 35 32.09 2.87 -53.11
N LYS A 36 32.87 1.97 -52.46
CA LYS A 36 34.35 1.88 -52.38
C LYS A 36 35.03 3.18 -51.90
N ASP A 37 35.98 3.23 -50.96
CA ASP A 37 36.75 2.27 -50.14
C ASP A 37 37.08 2.98 -48.79
N LYS A 38 36.92 2.38 -47.60
CA LYS A 38 37.90 1.58 -46.79
C LYS A 38 39.17 2.33 -46.29
N LYS A 39 39.31 2.42 -44.94
CA LYS A 39 40.53 2.66 -44.12
C LYS A 39 41.17 4.07 -44.21
N GLU A 40 41.78 4.65 -43.16
CA GLU A 40 41.89 4.35 -41.70
C GLU A 40 41.42 5.63 -40.90
N LYS A 41 41.63 5.90 -39.60
CA LYS A 41 42.39 5.24 -38.51
C LYS A 41 41.77 5.47 -37.10
N GLU A 42 42.52 6.04 -36.17
CA GLU A 42 42.29 6.15 -34.73
C GLU A 42 42.18 7.63 -34.30
N GLU A 43 41.23 7.90 -33.38
CA GLU A 43 41.39 8.70 -32.14
C GLU A 43 40.14 9.50 -31.77
N LYS A 44 39.28 8.91 -30.92
CA LYS A 44 39.05 9.37 -29.53
C LYS A 44 37.96 8.55 -28.85
N LYS A 45 38.27 8.05 -27.65
CA LYS A 45 37.32 7.38 -26.74
C LYS A 45 36.21 8.35 -26.33
N GLY A 46 35.15 8.44 -27.13
CA GLY A 46 34.00 9.30 -26.89
C GLY A 46 32.81 8.53 -26.36
N LYS A 47 32.49 8.71 -25.07
CA LYS A 47 31.24 8.28 -24.41
C LYS A 47 30.85 6.81 -24.63
N LYS A 48 31.35 5.93 -23.73
CA LYS A 48 30.49 4.86 -23.19
C LYS A 48 29.15 5.51 -22.85
N GLY A 49 28.05 4.97 -23.38
CA GLY A 49 26.73 5.40 -22.96
C GLY A 49 26.65 5.28 -21.44
N LYS A 50 26.36 6.40 -20.76
CA LYS A 50 25.69 6.28 -19.47
C LYS A 50 24.34 5.65 -19.82
N GLU A 51 24.23 4.34 -19.58
CA GLU A 51 22.99 3.82 -19.02
C GLU A 51 22.79 4.57 -17.71
N THR A 52 22.21 5.75 -17.82
CA THR A 52 21.56 6.40 -16.71
C THR A 52 20.44 5.45 -16.38
N GLN A 53 20.66 4.59 -15.38
CA GLN A 53 19.59 3.92 -14.67
C GLN A 53 18.57 5.01 -14.39
N LYS A 54 17.44 4.97 -15.11
CA LYS A 54 16.29 5.76 -14.73
C LYS A 54 15.88 5.16 -13.40
N GLU A 55 16.31 5.78 -12.30
CA GLU A 55 15.76 5.52 -10.98
C GLU A 55 14.24 5.61 -11.17
N GLY A 56 13.62 4.43 -11.14
CA GLY A 56 12.23 4.29 -11.53
C GLY A 56 11.40 4.98 -10.47
N ARG A 57 11.01 6.24 -10.72
CA ARG A 57 9.93 6.88 -9.97
C ARG A 57 8.68 6.06 -10.21
N PHE A 58 8.41 5.13 -9.31
CA PHE A 58 7.19 4.38 -9.30
C PHE A 58 6.03 5.38 -9.15
N PRO A 59 4.99 5.31 -9.98
CA PRO A 59 3.85 6.22 -9.84
C PRO A 59 3.20 5.99 -8.48
N ILE A 60 3.00 7.06 -7.72
CA ILE A 60 2.35 6.97 -6.41
C ILE A 60 0.85 6.75 -6.62
N LEU A 61 0.34 5.63 -6.12
CA LEU A 61 -1.10 5.34 -6.08
C LEU A 61 -1.66 5.79 -4.73
N TYR A 62 -2.64 6.70 -4.76
CA TYR A 62 -3.40 7.11 -3.59
C TYR A 62 -4.76 6.41 -3.60
N GLY A 63 -5.25 5.99 -2.43
CA GLY A 63 -6.59 5.43 -2.32
C GLY A 63 -6.93 4.94 -0.92
N GLN A 64 -8.17 4.50 -0.76
CA GLN A 64 -8.63 3.86 0.47
C GLN A 64 -8.34 2.36 0.42
N VAL A 65 -7.95 1.78 1.56
CA VAL A 65 -7.87 0.33 1.75
C VAL A 65 -9.27 -0.25 1.70
N GLU A 66 -9.50 -1.17 0.77
CA GLU A 66 -10.77 -1.89 0.59
C GLU A 66 -10.73 -3.25 1.31
N GLY A 67 -9.55 -3.88 1.37
CA GLY A 67 -9.36 -5.20 1.94
C GLY A 67 -7.89 -5.56 2.16
N VAL A 68 -7.64 -6.46 3.11
CA VAL A 68 -6.34 -7.06 3.38
C VAL A 68 -6.49 -8.58 3.25
N ALA A 69 -5.61 -9.21 2.48
CA ALA A 69 -5.57 -10.66 2.26
C ALA A 69 -4.11 -11.16 2.34
N GLU A 70 -3.89 -12.47 2.44
CA GLU A 70 -2.53 -13.02 2.59
C GLU A 70 -1.57 -12.63 1.45
N GLU A 71 -2.10 -12.44 0.24
CA GLU A 71 -1.32 -12.08 -0.95
C GLU A 71 -1.09 -10.57 -1.15
N GLY A 72 -1.76 -9.70 -0.38
CA GLY A 72 -1.61 -8.25 -0.52
C GLY A 72 -2.78 -7.41 -0.02
N LEU A 73 -2.74 -6.13 -0.41
CA LEU A 73 -3.64 -5.05 -0.01
C LEU A 73 -4.49 -4.64 -1.23
N TRP A 74 -5.78 -4.40 -1.05
CA TRP A 74 -6.64 -3.81 -2.08
C TRP A 74 -6.81 -2.31 -1.83
N VAL A 75 -6.47 -1.50 -2.84
CA VAL A 75 -6.50 -0.03 -2.80
C VAL A 75 -7.06 0.49 -4.12
N ALA A 76 -8.14 1.27 -4.07
CA ALA A 76 -8.79 1.87 -5.25
C ALA A 76 -9.05 0.86 -6.39
N GLY A 77 -9.65 -0.28 -6.08
CA GLY A 77 -9.95 -1.38 -7.00
C GLY A 77 -8.73 -2.15 -7.53
N ARG A 78 -7.52 -1.90 -6.99
CA ARG A 78 -6.27 -2.54 -7.43
C ARG A 78 -5.64 -3.34 -6.29
N ARG A 79 -5.19 -4.55 -6.61
CA ARG A 79 -4.34 -5.34 -5.71
C ARG A 79 -2.90 -4.85 -5.78
N VAL A 80 -2.35 -4.41 -4.66
CA VAL A 80 -0.93 -4.09 -4.47
C VAL A 80 -0.31 -5.10 -3.50
N ARG A 81 1.01 -5.34 -3.64
CA ARG A 81 1.75 -6.29 -2.79
C ARG A 81 2.91 -5.57 -2.12
N PRO A 82 2.70 -4.97 -0.93
CA PRO A 82 3.74 -4.21 -0.26
C PRO A 82 4.85 -5.11 0.28
N GLY A 83 6.04 -4.53 0.42
CA GLY A 83 7.15 -5.12 1.14
C GLY A 83 6.90 -5.16 2.65
N GLY A 84 7.66 -5.99 3.35
CA GLY A 84 7.57 -6.13 4.81
C GLY A 84 6.25 -6.75 5.29
N GLY A 85 5.96 -6.56 6.59
CA GLY A 85 4.82 -7.20 7.27
C GLY A 85 3.75 -6.25 7.80
N LEU A 86 3.99 -4.92 7.83
CA LEU A 86 3.10 -3.95 8.49
C LEU A 86 1.71 -3.87 7.86
N TRP A 87 1.64 -3.93 6.52
CA TRP A 87 0.40 -3.79 5.75
C TRP A 87 -0.67 -4.84 6.09
N ARG A 88 -0.27 -5.98 6.67
CA ARG A 88 -1.18 -7.04 7.15
C ARG A 88 -2.10 -6.59 8.28
N TYR A 89 -1.74 -5.49 8.95
CA TYR A 89 -2.44 -4.92 10.09
C TYR A 89 -3.21 -3.64 9.74
N PHE A 90 -3.26 -3.23 8.46
CA PHE A 90 -4.14 -2.14 8.04
C PHE A 90 -5.61 -2.59 8.12
N ALA A 91 -6.52 -1.63 8.25
CA ALA A 91 -7.96 -1.89 8.17
C ALA A 91 -8.57 -1.30 6.89
N PRO A 92 -9.64 -1.92 6.37
CA PRO A 92 -10.45 -1.28 5.35
C PRO A 92 -10.97 0.07 5.85
N GLY A 93 -10.86 1.12 5.04
CA GLY A 93 -11.18 2.49 5.41
C GLY A 93 -9.96 3.41 5.57
N MET A 94 -8.76 2.87 5.81
CA MET A 94 -7.54 3.68 5.91
C MET A 94 -7.18 4.29 4.56
N VAL A 95 -6.75 5.55 4.53
CA VAL A 95 -6.24 6.20 3.31
C VAL A 95 -4.73 6.00 3.24
N VAL A 96 -4.24 5.54 2.09
CA VAL A 96 -2.82 5.20 1.89
C VAL A 96 -2.25 5.81 0.62
N ALA A 97 -0.93 6.06 0.65
CA ALA A 97 -0.09 6.26 -0.53
C ALA A 97 0.79 5.02 -0.74
N VAL A 98 0.83 4.53 -1.98
CA VAL A 98 1.60 3.34 -2.38
C VAL A 98 2.65 3.76 -3.41
N GLU A 99 3.93 3.55 -3.11
CA GLU A 99 5.06 3.85 -4.01
C GLU A 99 5.91 2.58 -4.17
N GLY A 100 5.76 1.89 -5.30
CA GLY A 100 6.39 0.58 -5.52
C GLY A 100 5.94 -0.43 -4.47
N GLU A 101 6.88 -0.92 -3.66
CA GLU A 101 6.60 -1.84 -2.54
C GLU A 101 6.29 -1.12 -1.21
N ARG A 102 6.44 0.21 -1.13
CA ARG A 102 6.20 0.97 0.09
C ARG A 102 4.74 1.40 0.20
N VAL A 103 4.18 1.35 1.41
CA VAL A 103 2.87 1.92 1.71
C VAL A 103 2.95 2.79 2.95
N GLN A 104 2.52 4.03 2.81
CA GLN A 104 2.35 4.99 3.89
C GLN A 104 0.85 5.15 4.20
N VAL A 105 0.46 5.04 5.46
CA VAL A 105 -0.87 5.44 5.92
C VAL A 105 -0.89 6.96 6.05
N LEU A 106 -1.87 7.59 5.40
CA LEU A 106 -2.13 9.03 5.46
C LEU A 106 -3.23 9.33 6.49
N GLU A 107 -4.29 8.52 6.49
CA GLU A 107 -5.39 8.63 7.45
C GLU A 107 -5.81 7.24 7.97
N PRO A 108 -5.96 7.05 9.30
CA PRO A 108 -5.61 8.00 10.36
C PRO A 108 -4.09 8.18 10.47
N GLN A 109 -3.64 9.37 10.90
CA GLN A 109 -2.21 9.71 10.97
C GLN A 109 -1.42 8.83 11.95
N THR A 110 -2.08 8.42 13.03
CA THR A 110 -1.51 7.59 14.10
C THR A 110 -2.54 6.55 14.54
N TRP A 111 -2.09 5.31 14.69
CA TRP A 111 -2.95 4.17 14.99
C TRP A 111 -2.18 3.02 15.64
N SER A 112 -2.93 2.12 16.28
CA SER A 112 -2.50 0.77 16.66
C SER A 112 -3.55 -0.27 16.26
N TYR A 113 -3.11 -1.53 16.16
CA TYR A 113 -3.96 -2.70 15.93
C TYR A 113 -3.83 -3.68 17.10
N PHE A 114 -4.94 -4.14 17.65
CA PHE A 114 -5.00 -5.21 18.64
C PHE A 114 -5.76 -6.41 18.11
N GLN A 115 -5.26 -7.61 18.41
CA GLN A 115 -6.01 -8.85 18.33
C GLN A 115 -5.96 -9.53 19.70
N GLY A 116 -7.10 -9.92 20.25
CA GLY A 116 -7.14 -10.58 21.55
C GLY A 116 -8.55 -10.73 22.12
N PRO A 117 -8.68 -11.12 23.39
CA PRO A 117 -9.95 -11.16 24.09
C PRO A 117 -10.62 -9.77 24.11
N GLY A 118 -11.88 -9.68 23.70
CA GLY A 118 -12.60 -8.38 23.68
C GLY A 118 -12.75 -7.77 25.07
N ALA A 119 -12.82 -8.60 26.11
CA ALA A 119 -12.90 -8.16 27.50
C ALA A 119 -11.79 -7.18 27.91
N TRP A 120 -10.58 -7.30 27.34
CA TRP A 120 -9.44 -6.39 27.61
C TRP A 120 -9.68 -4.95 27.11
N LEU A 121 -10.67 -4.76 26.24
CA LEU A 121 -11.11 -3.48 25.69
C LEU A 121 -12.55 -3.13 26.11
N GLY A 122 -13.05 -3.73 27.19
CA GLY A 122 -14.43 -3.51 27.68
C GLY A 122 -15.51 -4.01 26.71
N LYS A 123 -15.17 -4.98 25.86
CA LYS A 123 -16.00 -5.46 24.76
C LYS A 123 -16.58 -6.86 25.04
N PRO A 124 -17.87 -7.12 24.76
CA PRO A 124 -18.51 -8.42 25.00
C PRO A 124 -18.05 -9.51 24.01
N GLU A 125 -17.39 -9.15 22.91
CA GLU A 125 -16.88 -10.11 21.93
C GLU A 125 -15.80 -11.02 22.55
N ALA A 126 -15.96 -12.35 22.44
CA ALA A 126 -14.99 -13.31 22.97
C ALA A 126 -13.56 -13.06 22.45
N TRP A 127 -13.43 -12.79 21.14
CA TRP A 127 -12.19 -12.37 20.48
C TRP A 127 -12.48 -11.28 19.46
N ALA A 128 -11.67 -10.22 19.47
CA ALA A 128 -11.82 -9.05 18.63
C ALA A 128 -10.52 -8.70 17.90
N ARG A 129 -10.67 -8.09 16.73
CA ARG A 129 -9.65 -7.30 16.06
C ARG A 129 -10.07 -5.84 16.14
N VAL A 130 -9.19 -4.98 16.63
CA VAL A 130 -9.48 -3.59 16.94
C VAL A 130 -8.39 -2.70 16.36
N TRP A 131 -8.81 -1.58 15.79
CA TRP A 131 -7.94 -0.48 15.41
C TRP A 131 -8.28 0.70 16.32
N TRP A 132 -7.28 1.16 17.04
CA TRP A 132 -7.35 2.37 17.84
C TRP A 132 -6.59 3.47 17.10
N ALA A 133 -7.14 4.68 17.01
CA ALA A 133 -6.53 5.80 16.32
C ALA A 133 -7.08 7.11 16.86
N GLU A 134 -6.28 8.18 16.82
CA GLU A 134 -6.70 9.52 17.22
C GLU A 134 -7.32 9.57 18.64
N GLY A 135 -6.76 8.79 19.56
CA GLY A 135 -7.20 8.69 20.96
C GLY A 135 -8.45 7.84 21.20
N ARG A 136 -9.03 7.20 20.18
CA ARG A 136 -10.32 6.46 20.29
C ARG A 136 -10.35 5.13 19.54
N LEU A 137 -11.37 4.32 19.85
CA LEU A 137 -11.73 3.16 19.05
C LEU A 137 -12.16 3.63 17.65
N TRP A 138 -11.36 3.30 16.63
CA TRP A 138 -11.60 3.70 15.24
C TRP A 138 -12.34 2.61 14.46
N LYS A 139 -11.96 1.34 14.64
CA LYS A 139 -12.66 0.19 14.04
C LYS A 139 -12.61 -1.05 14.91
N SER A 140 -13.62 -1.90 14.80
CA SER A 140 -13.64 -3.22 15.42
C SER A 140 -14.24 -4.25 14.46
N MET A 141 -13.70 -5.47 14.49
CA MET A 141 -14.14 -6.63 13.72
C MET A 141 -14.04 -7.89 14.59
N LYS A 142 -14.82 -8.93 14.27
CA LYS A 142 -14.67 -10.23 14.92
C LYS A 142 -13.25 -10.78 14.72
N GLY A 143 -12.63 -11.24 15.81
CA GLY A 143 -11.36 -11.96 15.82
C GLY A 143 -11.58 -13.48 15.82
N ALA A 144 -10.52 -14.22 15.54
CA ALA A 144 -10.44 -15.66 15.82
C ALA A 144 -9.67 -15.86 17.13
N PRO A 145 -9.99 -16.91 17.94
CA PRO A 145 -9.16 -17.32 19.07
C PRO A 145 -7.72 -17.62 18.65
N GLY A 146 -6.75 -17.28 19.50
CA GLY A 146 -5.33 -17.56 19.23
C GLY A 146 -4.41 -16.86 20.22
N GLU A 147 -3.33 -16.28 19.70
CA GLU A 147 -2.41 -15.44 20.46
C GLU A 147 -2.90 -13.98 20.50
N ALA A 148 -2.72 -13.31 21.64
CA ALA A 148 -2.99 -11.89 21.77
C ALA A 148 -1.80 -11.05 21.26
N LEU A 149 -2.08 -10.14 20.32
CA LEU A 149 -1.12 -9.36 19.56
C LEU A 149 -1.47 -7.88 19.62
N LEU A 150 -0.45 -7.03 19.64
CA LEU A 150 -0.58 -5.58 19.46
C LEU A 150 0.44 -5.12 18.43
N VAL A 151 0.02 -4.29 17.47
CA VAL A 151 0.89 -3.57 16.55
C VAL A 151 0.75 -2.09 16.82
N ALA A 152 1.84 -1.42 17.16
CA ALA A 152 1.87 0.00 17.50
C ALA A 152 3.17 0.64 17.02
N ARG A 153 3.13 1.96 16.77
CA ARG A 153 4.32 2.75 16.48
C ARG A 153 4.96 3.27 17.76
N SER A 154 6.28 3.16 17.86
CA SER A 154 7.13 3.88 18.80
C SER A 154 7.72 5.11 18.13
N ALA A 155 7.60 6.27 18.77
CA ALA A 155 8.29 7.50 18.37
C ALA A 155 8.48 8.41 19.59
N GLY A 156 9.66 9.02 19.74
CA GLY A 156 9.99 9.86 20.90
C GLY A 156 9.92 9.11 22.23
N GLY A 157 10.29 7.82 22.25
CA GLY A 157 10.29 6.98 23.45
C GLY A 157 8.91 6.53 23.96
N ARG A 158 7.83 6.82 23.24
CA ARG A 158 6.45 6.45 23.61
C ARG A 158 5.75 5.64 22.53
N TRP A 159 4.83 4.78 22.95
CA TRP A 159 3.87 4.13 22.05
C TRP A 159 2.76 5.10 21.64
N LEU A 160 2.41 5.10 20.36
CA LEU A 160 1.36 5.96 19.79
C LEU A 160 0.03 5.19 19.67
N ASP A 161 -1.07 5.87 20.00
CA ASP A 161 -2.45 5.40 19.83
C ASP A 161 -2.75 3.98 20.32
N VAL A 162 -2.16 3.61 21.44
CA VAL A 162 -2.49 2.38 22.18
C VAL A 162 -3.67 2.65 23.13
N PRO A 163 -4.63 1.71 23.29
CA PRO A 163 -5.68 1.81 24.30
C PRO A 163 -5.13 2.12 25.71
N PRO A 164 -5.65 3.12 26.44
CA PRO A 164 -5.10 3.53 27.75
C PRO A 164 -5.13 2.45 28.85
N SER A 165 -5.91 1.38 28.68
CA SER A 165 -5.93 0.23 29.59
C SER A 165 -4.67 -0.65 29.48
N PHE A 166 -3.88 -0.52 28.42
CA PHE A 166 -2.74 -1.39 28.16
C PHE A 166 -1.47 -0.82 28.80
N ARG A 167 -0.86 -1.59 29.70
CA ARG A 167 0.47 -1.31 30.25
C ARG A 167 1.50 -1.97 29.35
N LEU A 168 2.26 -1.16 28.60
CA LEU A 168 3.32 -1.63 27.72
C LEU A 168 4.70 -1.34 28.31
N PRO A 169 5.70 -2.21 28.07
CA PRO A 169 7.09 -1.90 28.41
C PRO A 169 7.64 -0.78 27.50
N PRO A 170 8.79 -0.19 27.84
CA PRO A 170 9.49 0.74 26.95
C PRO A 170 9.75 0.11 25.57
N ALA A 171 9.63 0.91 24.52
CA ALA A 171 9.94 0.47 23.16
C ALA A 171 11.47 0.30 22.98
N PRO A 172 11.96 -0.78 22.33
CA PRO A 172 13.41 -1.00 22.18
C PRO A 172 14.11 0.04 21.29
N ARG A 173 13.41 0.53 20.28
CA ARG A 173 13.77 1.69 19.43
C ARG A 173 12.52 2.24 18.73
N GLU A 174 12.68 3.31 17.98
CA GLU A 174 11.62 3.87 17.14
C GLU A 174 11.18 2.90 16.03
N GLY A 175 9.98 3.12 15.50
CA GLY A 175 9.39 2.35 14.40
C GLY A 175 8.14 1.56 14.79
N TRP A 176 7.64 0.77 13.85
CA TRP A 176 6.44 -0.06 14.01
C TRP A 176 6.79 -1.43 14.59
N TRP A 177 6.22 -1.77 15.73
CA TRP A 177 6.47 -3.03 16.41
C TRP A 177 5.23 -3.93 16.45
N LEU A 178 5.47 -5.23 16.39
CA LEU A 178 4.56 -6.28 16.82
C LEU A 178 4.97 -6.72 18.23
N LEU A 179 4.03 -6.62 19.17
CA LEU A 179 4.12 -7.09 20.53
C LEU A 179 3.21 -8.31 20.71
N ARG A 180 3.61 -9.21 21.61
CA ARG A 180 2.86 -10.40 22.03
C ARG A 180 2.49 -10.26 23.50
N SER A 181 1.36 -10.85 23.91
CA SER A 181 1.04 -11.00 25.33
C SER A 181 1.41 -12.42 25.80
N GLU A 182 2.35 -12.49 26.73
CA GLU A 182 2.79 -13.72 27.41
C GLU A 182 2.45 -13.56 28.89
N GLU A 183 1.66 -14.48 29.45
CA GLU A 183 1.23 -14.48 30.87
C GLU A 183 0.53 -13.17 31.35
N GLY A 184 0.01 -12.37 30.41
CA GLY A 184 -0.63 -11.07 30.67
C GLY A 184 0.32 -9.87 30.54
N GLU A 185 1.63 -10.09 30.35
CA GLU A 185 2.61 -9.05 30.05
C GLU A 185 2.76 -8.84 28.54
N TRP A 186 2.89 -7.59 28.10
CA TRP A 186 3.21 -7.27 26.70
C TRP A 186 4.72 -7.27 26.48
N ARG A 187 5.19 -7.94 25.42
CA ARG A 187 6.61 -8.04 25.07
C ARG A 187 6.84 -7.69 23.59
N PRO A 188 7.72 -6.74 23.25
CA PRO A 188 8.09 -6.44 21.86
C PRO A 188 8.76 -7.66 21.23
N TRP A 189 8.17 -8.18 20.15
CA TRP A 189 8.62 -9.41 19.50
C TRP A 189 9.36 -9.13 18.19
N ARG A 190 8.86 -8.19 17.37
CA ARG A 190 9.41 -7.95 16.02
C ARG A 190 9.19 -6.51 15.57
N LEU A 191 10.22 -5.90 14.98
CA LEU A 191 10.06 -4.66 14.22
C LEU A 191 9.49 -4.99 12.82
N LEU A 192 8.44 -4.28 12.41
CA LEU A 192 7.73 -4.44 11.14
C LEU A 192 8.14 -3.42 10.07
N ALA A 193 8.50 -2.21 10.50
CA ALA A 193 9.00 -1.09 9.70
C ALA A 193 9.65 -0.06 10.65
N GLU A 194 10.43 0.88 10.10
CA GLU A 194 10.96 2.06 10.81
C GLU A 194 10.04 3.28 10.56
#